data_AF-X0WE15-F1
#
_entry.id   AF-X0WE15-F1
#
_cell.length_a   1.000
_cell.length_b   1.000
_cell.length_c   1.000
_cell.angle_alpha   90.00
_cell.angle_beta   90.00
_cell.angle_gamma   90.00
#
_symmetry.space_group_name_H-M   'P 1'
#
loop_
_entity.id
_entity.type
_entity.pdbx_description
1 polymer ?
#
loop_
_entity_poly.entity_id
_entity_poly.type
_entity_poly.pdbx_seq_one_letter_code
_entity_poly.pdbx_strand_id
1 'polypeptide(L)'
;VPVTVHVAIGTDIIHFHPKIKGEALGKASLRDFFLFCSLLEKLEGGGVFVNVGSAVILPEVFLKALSFARNKQGHVEAFSTAVFDFIHHYRPYQNVVKRPLGEKGKGFYFIGHHEIMIPFLAASLKS
;
A
#
# COMPACT_ATOMS: atom_id res chain seq x y z
N VAL A 1 2.00 -1.31 -16.61
CA VAL A 1 1.75 -0.89 -15.22
C VAL A 1 3.02 -1.18 -14.42
N PRO A 2 3.60 -0.21 -13.68
CA PRO A 2 4.78 -0.44 -12.86
C PRO A 2 4.48 -1.41 -11.71
N VAL A 3 5.49 -2.17 -11.27
CA VAL A 3 5.42 -3.10 -10.14
C VAL A 3 6.57 -2.79 -9.19
N THR A 4 6.29 -2.79 -7.90
CA THR A 4 7.27 -2.56 -6.83
C THR A 4 7.22 -3.71 -5.83
N VAL A 5 8.36 -4.05 -5.25
CA VAL A 5 8.51 -5.08 -4.21
C VAL A 5 9.17 -4.45 -2.98
N HIS A 6 8.48 -4.53 -1.84
CA HIS A 6 8.95 -3.97 -0.57
C HIS A 6 9.36 -5.10 0.38
N VAL A 7 10.65 -5.43 0.36
CA VAL A 7 11.19 -6.55 1.15
C VAL A 7 11.23 -6.20 2.63
N ALA A 8 10.68 -7.10 3.45
CA ALA A 8 10.89 -7.10 4.89
C ALA A 8 12.03 -8.07 5.21
N ILE A 9 13.19 -7.53 5.60
CA ILE A 9 14.37 -8.34 5.88
C ILE A 9 14.08 -9.26 7.06
N GLY A 10 14.38 -10.55 6.90
CA GLY A 10 14.12 -11.60 7.90
C GLY A 10 12.77 -12.30 7.80
N THR A 11 11.86 -11.89 6.90
CA THR A 11 10.56 -12.56 6.72
C THR A 11 10.56 -13.64 5.64
N ASP A 12 11.51 -13.57 4.72
CA ASP A 12 11.69 -14.55 3.63
C ASP A 12 12.83 -15.53 3.95
N ILE A 13 12.65 -16.80 3.57
CA ILE A 13 13.63 -17.89 3.72
C ILE A 13 14.91 -17.57 2.95
N ILE A 14 14.82 -16.85 1.82
CA ILE A 14 15.98 -16.54 1.01
C ILE A 14 17.04 -15.75 1.79
N HIS A 15 16.64 -14.98 2.83
CA HIS A 15 17.51 -14.16 3.67
C HIS A 15 18.65 -14.94 4.37
N PHE A 16 18.51 -16.25 4.56
CA PHE A 16 19.55 -17.10 5.17
C PHE A 16 20.51 -17.71 4.14
N HIS A 17 20.23 -17.59 2.84
CA HIS A 17 21.02 -18.23 1.82
C HIS A 17 22.42 -17.60 1.71
N PRO A 18 23.52 -18.37 1.67
CA PRO A 18 24.89 -17.85 1.74
C PRO A 18 25.27 -16.93 0.57
N LYS A 19 24.55 -17.01 -0.57
CA LYS A 19 24.76 -16.13 -1.73
C LYS A 19 23.93 -14.84 -1.71
N ILE A 20 23.21 -14.57 -0.63
CA ILE A 20 22.40 -13.36 -0.54
C ILE A 20 23.28 -12.10 -0.52
N LYS A 21 22.82 -11.07 -1.22
CA LYS A 21 23.50 -9.78 -1.28
C LYS A 21 22.60 -8.72 -0.63
N GLY A 22 22.86 -8.42 0.64
CA GLY A 22 22.08 -7.44 1.41
C GLY A 22 22.03 -6.05 0.77
N GLU A 23 23.15 -5.60 0.18
CA GLU A 23 23.22 -4.35 -0.58
C GLU A 23 22.22 -4.35 -1.76
N ALA A 24 22.17 -5.45 -2.53
CA ALA A 24 21.28 -5.55 -3.69
C ALA A 24 19.81 -5.51 -3.26
N LEU A 25 19.45 -6.21 -2.17
CA LEU A 25 18.10 -6.20 -1.61
C LEU A 25 17.68 -4.80 -1.14
N GLY A 26 18.51 -4.16 -0.32
CA GLY A 26 18.23 -2.82 0.19
C GLY A 26 18.12 -1.80 -0.95
N LYS A 27 19.04 -1.85 -1.91
CA LYS A 27 19.04 -0.97 -3.09
C LYS A 27 17.78 -1.15 -3.95
N ALA A 28 17.38 -2.39 -4.20
CA ALA A 28 16.16 -2.69 -4.97
C ALA A 28 14.90 -2.21 -4.23
N SER A 29 14.75 -2.58 -2.96
CA SER A 29 13.59 -2.21 -2.13
C SER A 29 13.46 -0.68 -1.97
N LEU A 30 14.59 0.02 -1.79
CA LEU A 30 14.60 1.48 -1.68
C LEU A 30 14.27 2.18 -3.01
N ARG A 31 14.79 1.66 -4.13
CA ARG A 31 14.41 2.14 -5.47
C ARG A 31 12.91 2.01 -5.69
N ASP A 32 12.35 0.85 -5.33
CA ASP A 32 10.93 0.56 -5.45
C ASP A 32 10.07 1.43 -4.52
N PHE A 33 10.57 1.75 -3.31
CA PHE A 33 9.93 2.72 -2.41
C PHE A 33 9.78 4.10 -3.06
N PHE A 34 10.83 4.63 -3.68
CA PHE A 34 10.75 5.95 -4.34
C PHE A 34 9.92 5.91 -5.62
N LEU A 35 9.93 4.80 -6.36
CA LEU A 35 8.99 4.60 -7.46
C LEU A 35 7.54 4.64 -6.94
N PHE A 36 7.25 3.93 -5.86
CA PHE A 36 5.92 3.95 -5.24
C PHE A 36 5.51 5.35 -4.76
N CYS A 37 6.43 6.12 -4.14
CA CYS A 37 6.18 7.52 -3.79
C CYS A 37 5.73 8.35 -5.01
N SER A 38 6.41 8.20 -6.16
CA SER A 38 6.05 8.91 -7.40
C SER A 38 4.69 8.51 -7.99
N LEU A 39 4.18 7.34 -7.63
CA LEU A 39 2.83 6.90 -7.99
C LEU A 39 1.79 7.49 -7.04
N LEU A 40 2.10 7.57 -5.73
CA LEU A 40 1.20 8.17 -4.74
C LEU A 40 1.01 9.68 -4.95
N GLU A 41 2.01 10.36 -5.49
CA GLU A 41 1.90 11.74 -5.98
C GLU A 41 0.72 11.93 -6.95
N LYS A 42 0.34 10.89 -7.70
CA LYS A 42 -0.76 10.92 -8.67
C LYS A 42 -2.11 10.55 -8.10
N LEU A 43 -2.22 10.32 -6.78
CA LEU A 43 -3.51 10.01 -6.15
C LEU A 43 -4.42 11.22 -6.01
N GLU A 44 -3.86 12.44 -6.03
CA GLU A 44 -4.65 13.66 -5.88
C GLU A 44 -5.67 13.81 -7.03
N GLY A 45 -6.88 14.28 -6.69
CA GLY A 45 -7.95 14.48 -7.67
C GLY A 45 -8.80 13.24 -7.97
N GLY A 46 -8.83 12.25 -7.06
CA GLY A 46 -9.76 11.12 -7.12
C GLY A 46 -9.11 9.75 -7.28
N GLY A 47 -7.80 9.62 -7.06
CA GLY A 47 -7.10 8.34 -7.10
C GLY A 47 -7.58 7.36 -6.01
N VAL A 48 -7.26 6.08 -6.19
CA VAL A 48 -7.63 5.01 -5.25
C VAL A 48 -6.40 4.18 -4.88
N PHE A 49 -6.18 4.00 -3.58
CA PHE A 49 -5.21 3.04 -3.05
C PHE A 49 -5.95 1.85 -2.42
N VAL A 50 -5.57 0.63 -2.80
CA VAL A 50 -6.18 -0.60 -2.26
C VAL A 50 -5.12 -1.45 -1.59
N ASN A 51 -5.35 -1.80 -0.33
CA ASN A 51 -4.54 -2.75 0.43
C ASN A 51 -5.28 -4.10 0.54
N VAL A 52 -4.73 -5.14 -0.06
CA VAL A 52 -5.31 -6.49 -0.05
C VAL A 52 -4.41 -7.42 0.76
N GLY A 53 -4.89 -7.94 1.89
CA GLY A 53 -4.22 -9.00 2.65
C GLY A 53 -2.94 -8.63 3.41
N SER A 54 -2.40 -7.42 3.25
CA SER A 54 -1.19 -7.01 3.96
C SER A 54 -1.53 -6.36 5.30
N ALA A 55 -1.29 -7.11 6.37
CA ALA A 55 -1.51 -6.64 7.75
C ALA A 55 -0.44 -5.66 8.28
N VAL A 56 0.76 -5.63 7.70
CA VAL A 56 1.90 -4.85 8.24
C VAL A 56 2.68 -4.10 7.17
N ILE A 57 3.29 -4.80 6.21
CA ILE A 57 4.32 -4.21 5.33
C ILE A 57 3.76 -3.08 4.48
N LEU A 58 2.69 -3.34 3.71
CA LEU A 58 2.09 -2.29 2.86
C LEU A 58 1.45 -1.15 3.67
N PRO A 59 0.71 -1.37 4.77
CA PRO A 59 0.23 -0.27 5.61
C PRO A 59 1.34 0.66 6.10
N GLU A 60 2.48 0.11 6.52
CA GLU A 60 3.63 0.91 6.96
C GLU A 60 4.30 1.63 5.79
N VAL A 61 4.58 0.93 4.70
CA VAL A 61 5.19 1.51 3.48
C VAL A 61 4.32 2.63 2.92
N PHE A 62 3.01 2.41 2.80
CA PHE A 62 2.05 3.39 2.32
C PHE A 62 2.05 4.66 3.15
N LEU A 63 1.99 4.54 4.48
CA LEU A 63 1.97 5.71 5.35
C LEU A 63 3.24 6.56 5.18
N LYS A 64 4.41 5.93 5.07
CA LYS A 64 5.69 6.66 4.89
C LYS A 64 5.80 7.25 3.49
N ALA A 65 5.39 6.51 2.47
CA ALA A 65 5.42 6.98 1.09
C ALA A 65 4.45 8.16 0.88
N LEU A 66 3.26 8.12 1.48
CA LEU A 66 2.31 9.22 1.42
C LEU A 66 2.83 10.45 2.17
N SER A 67 3.42 10.28 3.35
CA SER A 67 4.08 11.38 4.07
C SER A 67 5.20 11.99 3.22
N PHE A 68 6.00 11.18 2.53
CA PHE A 68 7.02 11.69 1.61
C PHE A 68 6.42 12.47 0.44
N ALA A 69 5.40 11.91 -0.23
CA ALA A 69 4.73 12.56 -1.35
C ALA A 69 4.12 13.92 -0.96
N ARG A 70 3.47 13.99 0.20
CA ARG A 70 2.90 15.24 0.75
C ARG A 70 3.96 16.30 1.03
N ASN A 71 5.09 15.90 1.61
CA ASN A 71 6.19 16.83 1.88
C ASN A 71 6.83 17.37 0.59
N LYS A 72 6.79 16.60 -0.51
CA LYS A 72 7.41 16.99 -1.78
C LYS A 72 6.50 17.82 -2.70
N GLN A 73 5.22 17.47 -2.81
CA GLN A 73 4.29 18.09 -3.78
C GLN A 73 3.12 18.87 -3.14
N GLY A 74 3.02 18.89 -1.81
CA GLY A 74 1.93 19.55 -1.10
C GLY A 74 0.72 18.63 -0.87
N HIS A 75 -0.48 19.10 -1.21
CA HIS A 75 -1.73 18.49 -0.73
C HIS A 75 -2.13 17.28 -1.59
N VAL A 76 -1.80 16.08 -1.11
CA VAL A 76 -2.41 14.81 -1.55
C VAL A 76 -3.48 14.43 -0.53
N GLU A 77 -4.73 14.80 -0.79
CA GLU A 77 -5.87 14.71 0.16
C GLU A 77 -7.17 14.20 -0.47
N ALA A 78 -7.41 14.47 -1.75
CA ALA A 78 -8.63 14.07 -2.43
C ALA A 78 -8.49 12.69 -3.09
N PHE A 79 -8.31 11.65 -2.27
CA PHE A 79 -8.22 10.26 -2.72
C PHE A 79 -8.99 9.30 -1.82
N SER A 80 -9.27 8.10 -2.33
CA SER A 80 -9.96 7.05 -1.57
C SER A 80 -9.02 5.89 -1.25
N THR A 81 -9.27 5.23 -0.12
CA THR A 81 -8.56 4.02 0.27
C THR A 81 -9.54 2.88 0.55
N ALA A 82 -9.12 1.67 0.25
CA ALA A 82 -9.86 0.46 0.62
C ALA A 82 -8.92 -0.60 1.18
N VAL A 83 -9.35 -1.27 2.25
CA VAL A 83 -8.69 -2.46 2.79
C VAL A 83 -9.60 -3.66 2.56
N PHE A 84 -9.03 -4.77 2.08
CA PHE A 84 -9.69 -6.06 1.98
C PHE A 84 -8.92 -7.09 2.81
N ASP A 85 -9.55 -7.65 3.84
CA ASP A 85 -8.95 -8.65 4.73
C ASP A 85 -10.00 -9.67 5.20
N PHE A 86 -9.55 -10.85 5.63
CA PHE A 86 -10.43 -11.87 6.21
C PHE A 86 -10.95 -11.48 7.60
N ILE A 87 -10.18 -10.67 8.33
CA ILE A 87 -10.52 -10.15 9.67
C ILE A 87 -10.13 -8.68 9.80
N HIS A 88 -10.62 -8.01 10.85
CA HIS A 88 -10.28 -6.62 11.11
C HIS A 88 -8.90 -6.49 11.78
N HIS A 89 -7.96 -5.79 11.15
CA HIS A 89 -6.62 -5.56 11.66
C HIS A 89 -6.42 -4.09 12.06
N TYR A 90 -5.76 -3.87 13.20
CA TYR A 90 -5.48 -2.52 13.71
C TYR A 90 -4.65 -1.67 12.74
N ARG A 91 -3.52 -2.19 12.22
CA ARG A 91 -2.61 -1.41 11.38
C ARG A 91 -3.21 -1.01 10.03
N PRO A 92 -3.84 -1.90 9.24
CA PRO A 92 -4.55 -1.48 8.02
C PRO A 92 -5.65 -0.45 8.31
N TYR A 93 -6.44 -0.67 9.37
CA TYR A 93 -7.48 0.30 9.74
C TYR A 93 -6.89 1.68 10.08
N GLN A 94 -5.84 1.75 10.89
CA GLN A 94 -5.24 3.02 11.28
C GLN A 94 -4.45 3.68 10.15
N ASN A 95 -3.56 2.92 9.49
CA ASN A 95 -2.54 3.44 8.60
C ASN A 95 -2.97 3.48 7.13
N VAL A 96 -4.11 2.89 6.77
CA VAL A 96 -4.68 2.98 5.41
C VAL A 96 -6.03 3.70 5.44
N VAL A 97 -6.94 3.29 6.32
CA VAL A 97 -8.33 3.77 6.31
C VAL A 97 -8.52 5.07 7.10
N LYS A 98 -7.89 5.24 8.27
CA LYS A 98 -8.21 6.35 9.18
C LYS A 98 -7.28 7.55 9.08
N ARG A 99 -5.97 7.36 9.33
CA ARG A 99 -4.98 8.45 9.44
C ARG A 99 -4.56 9.10 8.12
N PRO A 100 -4.45 8.35 7.01
CA PRO A 100 -3.96 8.92 5.75
C PRO A 100 -4.93 9.93 5.14
N LEU A 101 -6.21 9.81 5.44
CA LEU A 101 -7.24 10.62 4.81
C LEU A 101 -7.28 12.00 5.47
N GLY A 102 -7.16 13.06 4.67
CA GLY A 102 -7.50 14.41 5.10
C GLY A 102 -9.02 14.59 5.18
N GLU A 103 -9.49 15.83 5.11
CA GLU A 103 -10.93 16.13 5.19
C GLU A 103 -11.73 15.63 3.98
N LYS A 104 -11.09 15.53 2.82
CA LYS A 104 -11.73 15.20 1.53
C LYS A 104 -11.65 13.72 1.15
N GLY A 105 -10.83 12.95 1.84
CA GLY A 105 -10.59 11.54 1.53
C GLY A 105 -11.66 10.60 2.10
N LYS A 106 -11.82 9.42 1.51
CA LYS A 106 -12.73 8.38 2.02
C LYS A 106 -12.02 7.05 2.20
N GLY A 107 -12.33 6.36 3.29
CA GLY A 107 -11.69 5.11 3.67
C GLY A 107 -12.72 4.02 3.86
N PHE A 108 -12.46 2.87 3.28
CA PHE A 108 -13.32 1.71 3.36
C PHE A 108 -12.56 0.51 3.90
N TYR A 109 -13.21 -0.28 4.74
CA TYR A 109 -12.67 -1.54 5.23
C TYR A 109 -13.69 -2.64 4.94
N PHE A 110 -13.30 -3.60 4.11
CA PHE A 110 -14.10 -4.74 3.73
C PHE A 110 -13.55 -5.99 4.39
N ILE A 111 -14.43 -6.71 5.10
CA ILE A 111 -14.10 -7.97 5.74
C ILE A 111 -14.78 -9.09 4.98
N GLY A 112 -14.00 -10.03 4.49
CA GLY A 112 -14.52 -11.17 3.73
C GLY A 112 -13.42 -11.92 3.01
N HIS A 113 -13.82 -13.06 2.44
CA HIS A 113 -12.93 -13.94 1.72
C HIS A 113 -12.43 -13.32 0.41
N HIS A 114 -11.11 -13.24 0.22
CA HIS A 114 -10.52 -12.59 -0.95
C HIS A 114 -10.92 -13.23 -2.27
N GLU A 115 -11.12 -14.54 -2.27
CA GLU A 115 -11.58 -15.31 -3.43
C GLU A 115 -12.98 -14.91 -3.90
N ILE A 116 -13.77 -14.25 -3.05
CA ILE A 116 -15.09 -13.71 -3.39
C ILE A 116 -14.99 -12.20 -3.62
N MET A 117 -14.36 -11.48 -2.69
CA MET A 117 -14.37 -10.01 -2.66
C MET A 117 -13.60 -9.38 -3.83
N ILE A 118 -12.46 -9.96 -4.22
CA ILE A 118 -11.64 -9.40 -5.30
C ILE A 118 -12.30 -9.60 -6.67
N PRO A 119 -12.83 -10.80 -7.02
CA PRO A 119 -13.63 -10.95 -8.22
C PRO A 119 -14.87 -10.05 -8.26
N PHE A 120 -15.56 -9.86 -7.13
CA PHE A 120 -16.70 -8.93 -7.09
C PHE A 120 -16.31 -7.48 -7.35
N LEU A 121 -15.25 -6.99 -6.71
CA LEU A 121 -14.72 -5.65 -6.99
C LEU A 121 -14.35 -5.50 -8.48
N ALA A 122 -13.68 -6.51 -9.05
CA ALA A 122 -13.31 -6.49 -10.46
C ALA A 122 -14.54 -6.49 -11.39
N ALA A 123 -15.61 -7.19 -11.03
CA ALA A 123 -16.87 -7.20 -11.78
C ALA A 123 -17.61 -5.86 -11.68
N SER A 124 -17.67 -5.24 -10.50
CA SER A 124 -18.35 -3.95 -10.29
C SER A 124 -17.67 -2.76 -10.96
N LEU A 125 -16.39 -2.89 -11.34
CA LEU A 125 -15.66 -1.85 -12.07
C LEU A 125 -15.83 -1.96 -13.60
N LYS A 126 -16.36 -3.09 -14.10
CA LYS A 126 -16.62 -3.33 -15.53
C LYS A 126 -18.05 -3.02 -15.96
N SER A 127 -18.96 -2.88 -15.00
CA SER A 127 -20.37 -2.49 -15.19
C SER A 127 -20.51 -0.99 -15.31
#